data_AF-A0AAD9R809-F1
#
_entry.id   AF-A0AAD9R809-F1
#
_cell.length_a   1.000
_cell.length_b   1.000
_cell.length_c   1.000
_cell.angle_alpha   90.00
_cell.angle_beta   90.00
_cell.angle_gamma   90.00
#
_symmetry.space_group_name_H-M   'P 1'
#
loop_
_entity.id
_entity.type
_entity.pdbx_description
1 polymer ?
#
loop_
_entity_poly.entity_id
_entity_poly.type
_entity_poly.pdbx_seq_one_letter_code
_entity_poly.pdbx_strand_id
1 'polypeptide(L)'
;MCNPSIPWPDLLPTVLLGLRTAHKPDIKASPAEMLFGTTLRIPGDFFVDAERPADPEIFLEKHREYMRAIRPTPTSHHIKAKIFVQSDLQSCTHVFLRLDEVRPPLRPPYSGPHEIIKRLDDRRFVININGESKTISIERLKPAFLPKEDIADERPIQQEDIILPHQQGTMDKPLITYQKTPKNVNFKLT
;
A
#
# COMPACT_ATOMS: atom_id res chain seq x y z
N MET A 1 12.02 28.49 -7.74
CA MET A 1 13.42 28.89 -8.03
C MET A 1 13.96 27.95 -9.09
N CYS A 2 13.76 28.29 -10.37
CA CYS A 2 14.31 27.51 -11.49
C CYS A 2 15.51 28.29 -12.00
N ASN A 3 16.72 27.77 -11.80
CA ASN A 3 17.96 28.39 -12.26
C ASN A 3 18.41 27.65 -13.53
N PRO A 4 18.32 28.26 -14.73
CA PRO A 4 18.52 27.53 -15.99
C PRO A 4 20.00 27.35 -16.39
N SER A 5 20.97 27.85 -15.62
CA SER A 5 22.37 27.89 -16.07
C SER A 5 23.39 27.13 -15.22
N ILE A 6 23.04 26.62 -14.04
CA ILE A 6 23.99 25.93 -13.15
C ILE A 6 23.74 24.42 -13.20
N PRO A 7 24.77 23.58 -13.40
CA PRO A 7 24.59 22.13 -13.38
C PRO A 7 24.12 21.68 -11.99
N TRP A 8 23.24 20.68 -11.96
CA TRP A 8 22.59 20.23 -10.71
C TRP A 8 23.55 19.84 -9.56
N PRO A 9 24.78 19.29 -9.79
CA PRO A 9 25.68 18.96 -8.70
C PRO A 9 26.15 20.21 -7.94
N ASP A 10 26.32 21.33 -8.63
CA ASP A 10 26.78 22.59 -8.04
C ASP A 10 25.65 23.29 -7.28
N LEU A 11 24.40 23.06 -7.70
CA LEU A 11 23.21 23.58 -7.02
C LEU A 11 22.81 22.72 -5.81
N LEU A 12 23.19 21.44 -5.78
CA LEU A 12 22.78 20.46 -4.79
C LEU A 12 23.09 20.90 -3.34
N PRO A 13 24.28 21.42 -2.99
CA PRO A 13 24.56 21.89 -1.63
C PRO A 13 23.60 22.98 -1.17
N THR A 14 23.25 23.91 -2.06
CA THR A 14 22.33 25.02 -1.77
C THR A 14 20.90 24.52 -1.56
N VAL A 15 20.43 23.61 -2.41
CA VAL A 15 19.08 23.01 -2.26
C VAL A 15 18.99 22.20 -0.97
N LEU A 16 20.02 21.40 -0.68
CA LEU A 16 20.08 20.62 0.53
C LEU A 16 20.17 21.49 1.79
N LEU A 17 20.86 22.64 1.73
CA LEU A 17 20.86 23.62 2.81
C LEU A 17 19.45 24.16 3.03
N GLY A 18 18.77 24.63 1.97
CA GLY A 18 17.41 25.14 2.06
C GLY A 18 16.42 24.11 2.59
N LEU A 19 16.49 22.85 2.18
CA LEU A 19 15.64 21.77 2.71
C LEU A 19 15.87 21.49 4.20
N ARG A 20 17.10 21.68 4.69
CA ARG A 20 17.44 21.46 6.11
C ARG A 20 17.06 22.63 7.00
N THR A 21 17.09 23.86 6.48
CA THR A 21 16.73 25.06 7.25
C THR A 21 15.28 25.47 7.05
N ALA A 22 14.56 24.86 6.11
CA ALA A 22 13.13 25.11 5.90
C ALA A 22 12.32 24.79 7.17
N HIS A 23 11.60 25.80 7.66
CA HIS A 23 10.67 25.65 8.77
C HIS A 23 9.47 24.79 8.33
N LYS A 24 9.16 23.77 9.13
CA LYS A 24 8.03 22.87 8.90
C LYS A 24 6.93 23.15 9.94
N PRO A 25 5.74 23.65 9.54
CA PRO A 25 4.73 24.13 10.47
C PRO A 25 4.05 23.01 11.27
N ASP A 26 4.05 21.78 10.76
CA ASP A 26 3.50 20.59 11.42
C ASP A 26 4.31 20.18 12.65
N ILE A 27 5.65 20.26 12.57
CA ILE A 27 6.57 19.99 13.68
C ILE A 27 7.04 21.25 14.40
N LYS A 28 6.67 22.44 13.89
CA LYS A 28 7.05 23.77 14.40
C LYS A 28 8.57 23.97 14.54
N ALA A 29 9.37 23.32 13.70
CA ALA A 29 10.83 23.38 13.71
C ALA A 29 11.41 23.10 12.32
N SER A 30 12.67 23.49 12.09
CA SER A 30 13.44 23.04 10.91
C SER A 30 14.25 21.77 11.21
N PRO A 31 14.56 20.93 10.20
CA PRO A 31 15.42 19.76 10.40
C PRO A 31 16.79 20.07 11.01
N ALA A 32 17.39 21.22 10.65
CA ALA A 32 18.64 21.69 11.23
C ALA A 32 18.49 22.11 12.69
N GLU A 33 17.40 22.79 13.06
CA GLU A 33 17.10 23.14 14.46
C GLU A 33 16.95 21.90 15.34
N MET A 34 16.27 20.86 14.83
CA MET A 34 16.13 19.61 15.58
C MET A 34 17.47 18.90 15.81
N LEU A 35 18.41 19.04 14.88
CA LEU A 35 19.73 18.40 14.98
C LEU A 35 20.69 19.18 15.89
N PHE A 36 20.77 20.50 15.69
CA PHE A 36 21.74 21.36 16.38
C PHE A 36 21.17 22.06 17.62
N GLY A 37 19.86 21.89 17.90
CA GLY A 37 19.17 22.53 19.01
C GLY A 37 19.01 24.05 18.87
N THR A 38 19.41 24.61 17.74
CA THR A 38 19.48 26.06 17.49
C THR A 38 19.22 26.36 16.01
N THR A 39 18.69 27.55 15.74
CA THR A 39 18.43 28.04 14.37
C THR A 39 19.76 28.30 13.65
N LEU A 40 20.02 27.62 12.53
CA LEU A 40 21.21 27.88 11.73
C LEU A 40 21.10 29.22 11.00
N ARG A 41 22.12 30.07 11.16
CA ARG A 41 22.26 31.29 10.37
C ARG A 41 22.71 30.93 8.96
N ILE A 42 21.85 31.17 7.98
CA ILE A 42 22.16 30.98 6.56
C ILE A 42 22.50 32.32 5.89
N PRO A 43 23.29 32.32 4.80
CA PRO A 43 23.54 33.54 4.03
C PRO A 43 22.22 34.21 3.62
N GLY A 44 22.01 35.46 4.06
CA GLY A 44 20.78 36.23 3.81
C GLY A 44 19.78 36.25 4.98
N ASP A 45 20.02 35.46 6.03
CA ASP A 45 19.18 35.40 7.25
C ASP A 45 19.75 36.28 8.37
N PHE A 46 19.85 37.58 8.07
CA PHE A 46 20.33 38.60 9.00
C PHE A 46 19.14 39.25 9.73
N PHE A 47 18.83 38.71 10.91
CA PHE A 47 18.00 39.39 11.91
C PHE A 47 18.86 39.63 13.16
N VAL A 48 19.08 40.90 13.49
CA VAL A 48 19.80 41.33 14.69
C VAL A 48 18.82 41.29 15.85
N ASP A 49 18.73 40.15 16.53
CA ASP A 49 18.27 40.12 17.90
C ASP A 49 19.49 39.85 18.77
N ALA A 50 20.01 40.94 19.32
CA ALA A 50 21.14 40.92 20.21
C ALA A 50 20.69 40.37 21.55
N GLU A 51 20.93 39.10 21.82
CA GLU A 51 21.10 38.60 23.19
C GLU A 51 22.10 37.42 23.19
N ARG A 52 23.23 37.65 23.88
CA ARG A 52 24.35 36.74 24.13
C ARG A 52 24.41 36.45 25.64
N PRO A 53 25.10 35.38 26.05
CA PRO A 53 24.67 33.98 26.06
C PRO A 53 24.06 33.59 27.41
N ALA A 54 23.14 32.61 27.43
CA ALA A 54 22.89 31.87 28.66
C ALA A 54 24.12 30.98 28.94
N ASP A 55 24.52 30.90 30.21
CA ASP A 55 25.58 30.01 30.72
C ASP A 55 25.52 28.62 30.03
N PRO A 56 26.63 28.09 29.47
CA PRO A 56 26.64 26.79 28.78
C PRO A 56 26.02 25.65 29.59
N GLU A 57 26.10 25.70 30.92
CA GLU A 57 25.49 24.66 31.77
C GLU A 57 23.96 24.76 31.79
N ILE A 58 23.42 25.99 31.89
CA ILE A 58 21.98 26.28 31.79
C ILE A 58 21.45 25.95 30.38
N PHE A 59 22.24 26.22 29.35
CA PHE A 59 21.90 25.88 27.96
C PHE A 59 21.76 24.36 27.78
N LEU A 60 22.70 23.57 28.32
CA LEU A 60 22.67 22.12 28.19
C LEU A 60 21.52 21.47 28.97
N GLU A 61 21.21 21.97 30.18
CA GLU A 61 20.08 21.47 30.96
C GLU A 61 18.76 21.75 30.25
N LYS A 62 18.55 23.00 29.82
CA LYS A 62 17.38 23.42 29.06
C LYS A 62 17.26 22.68 27.71
N HIS A 63 18.38 22.45 27.02
CA HIS A 63 18.42 21.68 25.77
C HIS A 63 18.01 20.21 26.01
N ARG A 64 18.51 19.57 27.08
CA ARG A 64 18.11 18.20 27.45
C ARG A 64 16.63 18.11 27.79
N GLU A 65 16.09 19.09 28.49
CA GLU A 65 14.65 19.18 28.75
C GLU A 65 13.85 19.32 27.45
N TYR A 66 14.25 20.21 26.54
CA TYR A 66 13.61 20.35 25.23
C TYR A 66 13.69 19.07 24.41
N MET A 67 14.85 18.42 24.31
CA MET A 67 15.00 17.18 23.54
C MET A 67 14.17 16.03 24.14
N ARG A 68 14.02 15.97 25.47
CA ARG A 68 13.07 15.04 26.11
C ARG A 68 11.60 15.40 25.82
N ALA A 69 11.29 16.69 25.68
CA ALA A 69 9.95 17.18 25.37
C ALA A 69 9.58 17.05 23.88
N ILE A 70 10.56 17.08 22.97
CA ILE A 70 10.38 16.82 21.53
C ILE A 70 10.14 15.31 21.35
N ARG A 71 8.93 14.88 21.67
CA ARG A 71 8.40 13.64 21.12
C ARG A 71 8.07 13.89 19.65
N PRO A 72 8.31 12.91 18.75
CA PRO A 72 7.84 13.01 17.37
C PRO A 72 6.37 13.41 17.38
N THR A 73 6.09 14.62 16.90
CA THR A 73 4.70 15.07 16.78
C THR A 73 4.10 14.28 15.63
N PRO A 74 2.97 13.59 15.81
CA PRO A 74 2.34 12.86 14.73
C PRO A 74 2.05 13.85 13.59
N THR A 75 2.68 13.65 12.44
CA THR A 75 2.46 14.46 11.25
C THR A 75 0.97 14.48 10.94
N SER A 76 0.44 15.65 10.55
CA SER A 76 -0.97 15.77 10.20
C SER A 76 -1.29 14.90 8.99
N HIS A 77 -1.99 13.80 9.21
CA HIS A 77 -2.52 12.96 8.13
C HIS A 77 -3.77 13.63 7.57
N HIS A 78 -3.61 14.42 6.51
CA HIS A 78 -4.74 15.01 5.78
C HIS A 78 -5.56 13.99 4.98
N ILE A 79 -5.07 12.75 4.84
CA ILE A 79 -5.78 11.65 4.20
C ILE A 79 -6.65 10.92 5.23
N LYS A 80 -7.97 11.13 5.12
CA LYS A 80 -9.03 10.36 5.82
C LYS A 80 -9.63 9.27 4.94
N ALA A 81 -8.88 8.79 3.95
CA ALA A 81 -9.39 7.76 3.04
C ALA A 81 -9.48 6.43 3.81
N LYS A 82 -10.69 5.86 3.93
CA LYS A 82 -10.87 4.48 4.37
C LYS A 82 -10.27 3.59 3.30
N ILE A 83 -9.10 3.01 3.58
CA ILE A 83 -8.42 2.10 2.66
C ILE A 83 -9.33 0.89 2.45
N PHE A 84 -9.69 0.62 1.20
CA PHE A 84 -10.45 -0.57 0.86
C PHE A 84 -9.54 -1.79 0.96
N VAL A 85 -9.97 -2.78 1.74
CA VAL A 85 -9.31 -4.08 1.88
C VAL A 85 -10.35 -5.15 1.60
N GLN A 86 -10.01 -6.12 0.74
CA GLN A 86 -10.90 -7.24 0.46
C GLN A 86 -10.94 -8.19 1.67
N SER A 87 -12.13 -8.38 2.24
CA SER A 87 -12.37 -9.31 3.37
C SER A 87 -11.91 -10.73 3.07
N ASP A 88 -12.07 -11.15 1.82
CA ASP A 88 -11.85 -12.52 1.39
C ASP A 88 -10.37 -12.93 1.44
N LEU A 89 -9.44 -11.97 1.57
CA LEU A 89 -8.01 -12.27 1.78
C LEU A 89 -7.78 -13.04 3.08
N GLN A 90 -8.63 -12.85 4.09
CA GLN A 90 -8.51 -13.56 5.36
C GLN A 90 -9.01 -15.01 5.28
N SER A 91 -9.96 -15.31 4.39
CA SER A 91 -10.53 -16.66 4.25
C SER A 91 -9.99 -17.46 3.06
N CYS A 92 -9.42 -16.81 2.04
CA CYS A 92 -8.97 -17.48 0.83
C CYS A 92 -7.76 -18.40 1.05
N THR A 93 -7.68 -19.52 0.32
CA THR A 93 -6.49 -20.40 0.38
C THR A 93 -5.38 -19.93 -0.55
N HIS A 94 -5.77 -19.30 -1.65
CA HIS A 94 -4.89 -18.94 -2.76
C HIS A 94 -5.06 -17.47 -3.14
N VAL A 95 -4.00 -16.85 -3.64
CA VAL A 95 -3.98 -15.44 -4.05
C VAL A 95 -3.23 -15.23 -5.36
N PHE A 96 -3.66 -14.23 -6.12
CA PHE A 96 -2.90 -13.67 -7.24
C PHE A 96 -1.96 -12.57 -6.73
N LEU A 97 -0.71 -12.60 -7.18
CA LEU A 97 0.32 -11.63 -6.84
C LEU A 97 0.52 -10.63 -7.99
N ARG A 98 0.41 -9.33 -7.71
CA ARG A 98 0.71 -8.28 -8.69
C ARG A 98 2.21 -8.19 -8.96
N LEU A 99 2.59 -8.30 -10.23
CA LEU A 99 3.96 -8.11 -10.71
C LEU A 99 4.19 -6.64 -11.02
N ASP A 100 4.94 -5.95 -10.16
CA ASP A 100 5.24 -4.50 -10.26
C ASP A 100 6.48 -4.20 -11.14
N GLU A 101 6.80 -5.12 -12.05
CA GLU A 101 7.89 -4.96 -13.03
C GLU A 101 7.40 -4.27 -14.31
N VAL A 102 8.33 -3.72 -15.10
CA VAL A 102 8.03 -3.28 -16.47
C VAL A 102 7.70 -4.51 -17.30
N ARG A 103 6.48 -4.57 -17.85
CA ARG A 103 5.98 -5.74 -18.58
C ARG A 103 5.87 -5.45 -20.08
N PRO A 104 6.18 -6.43 -20.94
CA PRO A 104 5.83 -6.35 -22.35
C PRO A 104 4.31 -6.35 -22.54
N PRO A 105 3.81 -5.89 -23.70
CA PRO A 105 2.39 -5.97 -24.03
C PRO A 105 1.84 -7.38 -23.87
N LEU A 106 0.56 -7.49 -23.46
CA LEU A 106 -0.19 -8.74 -23.33
C LEU A 106 0.31 -9.74 -22.27
N ARG A 107 1.28 -9.38 -21.42
CA ARG A 107 1.65 -10.20 -20.25
C ARG A 107 0.66 -9.93 -19.09
N PRO A 108 0.13 -10.97 -18.43
CA PRO A 108 -0.79 -10.78 -17.32
C PRO A 108 -0.12 -9.97 -16.18
N PRO A 109 -0.86 -9.03 -15.57
CA PRO A 109 -0.30 -8.18 -14.53
C PRO A 109 -0.13 -8.88 -13.18
N TYR A 110 -0.70 -10.08 -13.05
CA TYR A 110 -0.63 -10.90 -11.85
C TYR A 110 -0.06 -12.27 -12.20
N SER A 111 0.65 -12.87 -11.24
CA SER A 111 1.03 -14.28 -11.25
C SER A 111 0.23 -15.06 -10.20
N GLY A 112 0.22 -16.38 -10.34
CA GLY A 112 -0.52 -17.27 -9.44
C GLY A 112 -1.82 -17.75 -10.09
N PRO A 113 -2.58 -18.61 -9.40
CA PRO A 113 -2.80 -18.64 -7.95
C PRO A 113 -1.63 -19.19 -7.13
N HIS A 114 -1.21 -18.45 -6.11
CA HIS A 114 -0.19 -18.86 -5.13
C HIS A 114 -0.85 -19.24 -3.81
N GLU A 115 -0.37 -20.30 -3.19
CA GLU A 115 -0.85 -20.76 -1.89
C GLU A 115 -0.41 -19.80 -0.77
N ILE A 116 -1.32 -19.48 0.14
CA ILE A 116 -0.98 -18.75 1.37
C ILE A 116 -0.48 -19.76 2.41
N ILE A 117 0.80 -19.65 2.76
CA ILE A 117 1.42 -20.48 3.81
C ILE A 117 1.05 -19.95 5.20
N LYS A 118 1.17 -18.63 5.39
CA LYS A 118 0.92 -18.00 6.70
C LYS A 118 0.44 -16.57 6.53
N ARG A 119 -0.47 -16.15 7.41
CA ARG A 119 -0.85 -14.74 7.58
C ARG A 119 -0.10 -14.20 8.79
N LEU A 120 0.75 -13.19 8.60
CA LEU A 120 1.54 -12.61 9.69
C LEU A 120 0.73 -11.56 10.43
N ASP A 121 0.18 -10.60 9.67
CA ASP A 121 -0.60 -9.47 10.18
C ASP A 121 -1.67 -9.08 9.14
N ASP A 122 -2.52 -8.10 9.47
CA ASP A 122 -3.52 -7.54 8.56
C ASP A 122 -2.96 -6.98 7.24
N ARG A 123 -1.64 -6.77 7.16
CA ARG A 123 -0.96 -6.19 6.01
C ARG A 123 0.03 -7.11 5.31
N ARG A 124 0.40 -8.25 5.90
CA ARG A 124 1.53 -9.08 5.41
C ARG A 124 1.20 -10.57 5.43
N PHE A 125 1.45 -11.21 4.29
CA PHE A 125 1.14 -12.60 4.04
C PHE A 125 2.38 -13.30 3.51
N VAL A 126 2.61 -14.54 3.92
CA VAL A 126 3.64 -15.41 3.39
C VAL A 126 2.98 -16.34 2.37
N ILE A 127 3.42 -16.26 1.12
CA ILE A 127 2.91 -17.08 0.02
C ILE A 127 4.00 -17.97 -0.56
N ASN A 128 3.59 -19.12 -1.09
CA ASN A 128 4.47 -20.03 -1.80
C ASN A 128 4.62 -19.59 -3.26
N ILE A 129 5.84 -19.22 -3.67
CA ILE A 129 6.15 -18.90 -5.07
C ILE A 129 7.22 -19.88 -5.52
N ASN A 130 6.86 -20.82 -6.39
CA ASN A 130 7.78 -21.82 -6.96
C ASN A 130 8.57 -22.61 -5.91
N GLY A 131 7.94 -22.93 -4.76
CA GLY A 131 8.57 -23.65 -3.66
C GLY A 131 9.30 -22.75 -2.63
N GLU A 132 9.40 -21.45 -2.90
CA GLU A 132 10.02 -20.48 -2.00
C GLU A 132 8.95 -19.68 -1.25
N SER A 133 9.08 -19.59 0.08
CA SER A 133 8.19 -18.79 0.92
C SER A 133 8.57 -17.31 0.84
N LYS A 134 7.66 -16.45 0.35
CA LYS A 134 7.90 -14.99 0.26
C LYS A 134 6.87 -14.20 1.04
N THR A 135 7.35 -13.21 1.78
CA THR A 135 6.50 -12.27 2.51
C THR A 135 6.10 -11.11 1.61
N ILE A 136 4.79 -10.93 1.41
CA ILE A 136 4.20 -9.95 0.50
C ILE A 136 3.20 -9.08 1.26
N SER A 137 3.13 -7.79 0.88
CA SER A 137 2.12 -6.86 1.39
C SER A 137 0.74 -7.10 0.75
N ILE A 138 -0.32 -6.88 1.52
CA ILE A 138 -1.71 -7.05 1.08
C ILE A 138 -2.06 -6.21 -0.16
N GLU A 139 -1.38 -5.07 -0.36
CA GLU A 139 -1.59 -4.16 -1.50
C GLU A 139 -1.26 -4.78 -2.86
N ARG A 140 -0.46 -5.85 -2.87
CA ARG A 140 -0.07 -6.59 -4.08
C ARG A 140 -0.86 -7.88 -4.25
N LEU A 141 -1.77 -8.21 -3.34
CA LEU A 141 -2.51 -9.45 -3.33
C LEU A 141 -3.96 -9.24 -3.76
N LYS A 142 -4.48 -10.23 -4.47
CA LYS A 142 -5.91 -10.36 -4.79
C LYS A 142 -6.34 -11.80 -4.49
N PRO A 143 -7.47 -12.06 -3.84
CA PRO A 143 -7.99 -13.41 -3.64
C PRO A 143 -8.10 -14.18 -4.97
N ALA A 144 -7.68 -15.43 -4.96
CA ALA A 144 -7.94 -16.37 -6.05
C ALA A 144 -9.08 -17.30 -5.63
N PHE A 145 -10.12 -17.37 -6.46
CA PHE A 145 -11.23 -18.29 -6.27
C PHE A 145 -10.97 -19.50 -7.17
N LEU A 146 -10.67 -20.63 -6.54
CA LEU A 146 -10.51 -21.91 -7.24
C LEU A 146 -11.87 -22.64 -7.26
N PRO A 147 -12.19 -23.35 -8.35
CA PRO A 147 -13.32 -24.26 -8.33
C PRO A 147 -13.10 -25.33 -7.26
N LYS A 148 -14.14 -25.66 -6.52
CA LYS A 148 -14.11 -26.87 -5.68
C LYS A 148 -14.16 -28.03 -6.66
N GLU A 149 -13.17 -28.92 -6.60
CA GLU A 149 -13.27 -30.19 -7.31
C GLU A 149 -14.45 -30.95 -6.69
N ASP A 150 -15.48 -31.22 -7.49
CA ASP A 150 -16.53 -32.14 -7.12
C ASP A 150 -15.87 -33.51 -6.99
N ILE A 151 -15.52 -33.89 -5.76
CA ILE A 151 -15.15 -35.27 -5.44
C ILE A 151 -16.41 -36.08 -5.73
N ALA A 152 -16.51 -36.62 -6.94
CA ALA A 152 -17.49 -37.62 -7.27
C ALA A 152 -17.20 -38.79 -6.32
N ASP A 153 -18.08 -38.99 -5.34
CA ASP A 153 -18.07 -40.15 -4.46
C ASP A 153 -17.93 -41.41 -5.32
N GLU A 154 -16.76 -42.05 -5.29
CA GLU A 154 -16.56 -43.39 -5.82
C GLU A 154 -17.39 -44.37 -4.98
N ARG A 155 -18.68 -44.49 -5.30
CA ARG A 155 -19.49 -45.62 -4.88
C ARG A 155 -19.13 -46.80 -5.81
N PRO A 156 -18.74 -47.97 -5.27
CA PRO A 156 -18.34 -49.10 -6.10
C PRO A 156 -19.54 -49.62 -6.91
N ILE A 157 -19.37 -49.66 -8.23
CA ILE A 157 -20.34 -50.16 -9.21
C ILE A 157 -20.38 -51.69 -9.14
N GLN A 158 -21.52 -52.26 -8.75
CA GLN A 158 -21.84 -53.68 -8.99
C GLN A 158 -22.26 -53.83 -10.46
N GLN A 159 -21.65 -54.80 -11.15
CA GLN A 159 -21.91 -55.13 -12.54
C GLN A 159 -23.28 -55.80 -12.68
N GLU A 160 -24.17 -55.23 -13.50
CA GLU A 160 -25.16 -56.00 -14.26
C GLU A 160 -25.22 -55.48 -15.70
N ASP A 161 -25.21 -56.43 -16.63
CA ASP A 161 -25.13 -56.27 -18.08
C ASP A 161 -26.46 -55.81 -18.73
N ILE A 162 -26.35 -55.23 -19.93
CA ILE A 162 -27.16 -55.43 -21.17
C ILE A 162 -27.47 -54.12 -21.96
N ILE A 163 -26.62 -53.84 -22.96
CA ILE A 163 -26.86 -53.61 -24.42
C ILE A 163 -27.84 -52.51 -24.98
N LEU A 164 -27.23 -51.57 -25.75
CA LEU A 164 -27.61 -50.80 -26.99
C LEU A 164 -28.47 -49.49 -26.94
N PRO A 165 -28.31 -48.58 -27.93
CA PRO A 165 -28.21 -47.13 -27.71
C PRO A 165 -29.32 -46.30 -28.40
N HIS A 166 -29.79 -45.22 -27.78
CA HIS A 166 -30.10 -43.96 -28.49
C HIS A 166 -30.53 -42.81 -27.57
N GLN A 167 -29.97 -41.63 -27.88
CA GLN A 167 -30.60 -40.30 -27.89
C GLN A 167 -31.30 -39.74 -26.63
N GLN A 168 -30.69 -38.72 -26.01
CA GLN A 168 -31.06 -37.31 -26.17
C GLN A 168 -30.24 -36.48 -25.18
N GLY A 169 -29.42 -35.55 -25.70
CA GLY A 169 -28.68 -34.61 -24.87
C GLY A 169 -29.63 -33.65 -24.19
N THR A 170 -29.82 -33.80 -22.88
CA THR A 170 -30.36 -32.73 -22.05
C THR A 170 -29.19 -31.80 -21.71
N MET A 171 -29.08 -30.70 -22.44
CA MET A 171 -28.21 -29.59 -22.05
C MET A 171 -28.70 -29.08 -20.69
N ASP A 172 -27.81 -29.03 -19.70
CA ASP A 172 -28.06 -28.31 -18.46
C ASP A 172 -28.39 -26.85 -18.76
N LYS A 173 -29.33 -26.28 -17.99
CA LYS A 173 -29.74 -24.88 -18.16
C LYS A 173 -28.53 -23.96 -17.94
N PRO A 174 -28.25 -23.02 -18.86
CA PRO A 174 -27.15 -22.09 -18.67
C PRO A 174 -27.40 -21.23 -17.44
N LEU A 175 -26.35 -21.00 -16.65
CA LEU A 175 -26.36 -20.09 -15.51
C LEU A 175 -26.75 -18.68 -15.98
N ILE A 176 -27.72 -18.09 -15.28
CA ILE A 176 -28.25 -16.75 -15.55
C ILE A 176 -27.12 -15.73 -15.32
N THR A 177 -26.51 -15.25 -16.39
CA THR A 177 -25.70 -14.03 -16.35
C THR A 177 -26.62 -12.81 -16.38
N TYR A 178 -26.14 -11.70 -15.81
CA TYR A 178 -26.82 -10.41 -15.60
C TYR A 178 -27.87 -10.03 -16.66
N GLN A 179 -29.10 -10.51 -16.50
CA GLN A 179 -30.24 -9.92 -17.18
C GLN A 179 -30.57 -8.61 -16.47
N LYS A 180 -30.20 -7.52 -17.13
CA LYS A 180 -30.54 -6.15 -16.73
C LYS A 180 -32.06 -6.01 -16.86
N THR A 181 -32.80 -6.21 -15.76
CA THR A 181 -34.24 -5.88 -15.73
C THR A 181 -34.41 -4.41 -16.08
N PRO A 182 -35.17 -4.04 -17.13
CA PRO A 182 -35.42 -2.64 -17.43
C PRO A 182 -36.25 -2.03 -16.31
N LYS A 183 -35.65 -1.15 -15.51
CA LYS A 183 -36.40 -0.32 -14.56
C LYS A 183 -37.10 0.78 -15.35
N ASN A 184 -38.43 0.72 -15.42
CA ASN A 184 -39.23 1.86 -15.87
C ASN A 184 -39.14 2.96 -14.81
N VAL A 185 -38.50 4.07 -15.17
CA VAL A 185 -38.45 5.28 -14.34
C VAL A 185 -39.35 6.32 -15.00
N ASN A 186 -40.48 6.61 -14.37
CA ASN A 186 -41.36 7.69 -14.80
C ASN A 186 -40.90 9.00 -14.16
N PHE A 187 -40.60 10.00 -15.00
CA PHE A 187 -40.35 11.36 -14.55
C PHE A 187 -41.68 12.12 -14.48
N LYS A 188 -42.04 12.59 -13.28
CA LYS A 188 -43.08 13.63 -13.12
C LYS A 188 -42.39 14.98 -13.17
N LEU A 189 -42.69 15.76 -14.21
CA LEU A 189 -42.37 17.18 -14.24
C LEU A 189 -43.39 17.90 -13.35
N THR A 190 -42.88 18.65 -12.37
CA THR A 190 -43.64 19.65 -11.60
C THR A 190 -42.96 20.98 -11.82
#